data_AF-A0A7C5RME0-F1
#
_entry.id   AF-A0A7C5RME0-F1
#
_cell.length_a   1.000
_cell.length_b   1.000
_cell.length_c   1.000
_cell.angle_alpha   90.00
_cell.angle_beta   90.00
_cell.angle_gamma   90.00
#
_symmetry.space_group_name_H-M   'P 1'
#
loop_
_entity.id
_entity.type
_entity.pdbx_description
1 polymer ?
#
loop_
_entity_poly.entity_id
_entity_poly.type
_entity_poly.pdbx_seq_one_letter_code
_entity_poly.pdbx_strand_id
1 'polypeptide(L)' 'MTPDFAGVRPKLQGPGEGFKDFIIKHEADRGLFGFINLIGIESPGLTAAPAIGEFVSEIYESEIKK' A
#
# COMPACT_ATOMS: atom_id res chain seq x y z
N MET A 1 13.92 -15.12 29.85
CA MET A 1 13.07 -14.96 28.65
C MET A 1 13.93 -14.35 27.56
N THR A 2 14.07 -15.02 26.42
CA THR A 2 14.75 -14.48 25.22
C THR A 2 13.70 -13.87 24.29
N PRO A 3 14.03 -12.83 23.50
CA PRO A 3 13.11 -12.28 22.51
C PRO A 3 12.64 -13.36 21.52
N ASP A 4 11.37 -13.31 21.12
CA ASP A 4 10.75 -14.27 20.20
C ASP A 4 10.69 -13.69 18.77
N PHE A 5 9.82 -12.68 18.55
CA PHE A 5 9.75 -11.95 17.28
C PHE A 5 9.42 -10.47 17.49
N ALA A 6 9.72 -9.66 16.47
CA ALA A 6 9.33 -8.26 16.38
C ALA A 6 8.79 -7.97 14.97
N GLY A 7 7.94 -6.94 14.86
CA GLY A 7 7.40 -6.49 13.58
C GLY A 7 7.36 -4.96 13.50
N VAL A 8 7.54 -4.43 12.28
CA VAL A 8 7.44 -3.00 11.99
C VAL A 8 6.20 -2.78 11.14
N ARG A 9 5.36 -1.80 11.50
CA ARG A 9 4.19 -1.42 10.71
C ARG A 9 4.52 -0.24 9.80
N PRO A 10 4.12 -0.25 8.52
CA PRO A 10 4.31 0.88 7.62
C PRO A 10 3.25 1.96 7.91
N LYS A 11 3.42 2.75 8.97
CA LYS A 11 2.48 3.83 9.33
C LYS A 11 2.71 5.08 8.47
N LEU A 12 1.62 5.77 8.10
CA LEU A 12 1.66 7.06 7.41
C LEU A 12 1.57 8.26 8.37
N GLN A 13 1.11 8.01 9.59
CA GLN A 13 0.93 8.99 10.64
C GLN A 13 2.06 8.92 11.67
N GLY A 14 2.48 10.10 12.12
CA GLY A 14 3.43 10.25 13.22
C GLY A 14 2.78 10.09 14.61
N PRO A 15 3.59 10.13 15.69
CA PRO A 15 3.06 10.12 17.05
C PRO A 15 2.10 11.30 17.30
N GLY A 16 0.89 11.02 17.76
CA GLY A 16 -0.13 12.04 18.06
C GLY A 16 -0.93 12.55 16.85
N GLU A 17 -0.58 12.13 15.63
CA GLU A 17 -1.38 12.44 14.44
C GLU A 17 -2.63 11.54 14.35
N GLY A 18 -3.68 12.05 13.69
CA GLY A 18 -4.89 11.29 13.41
C GLY A 18 -4.67 10.11 12.46
N PHE A 19 -5.69 9.28 12.31
CA PHE A 19 -5.68 8.17 11.35
C PHE A 19 -5.48 8.67 9.91
N LYS A 20 -4.65 7.97 9.14
CA LYS A 20 -4.47 8.15 7.69
C LYS A 20 -4.69 6.79 7.03
N ASP A 21 -5.43 6.80 5.92
CA ASP A 21 -5.66 5.59 5.13
C ASP A 21 -4.46 5.27 4.24
N PHE A 22 -4.36 4.02 3.80
CA PHE A 22 -3.28 3.58 2.91
C PHE A 22 -3.43 4.17 1.50
N ILE A 23 -2.32 4.15 0.74
CA ILE A 23 -2.25 4.69 -0.61
C ILE A 23 -1.99 3.55 -1.58
N ILE A 24 -2.87 3.40 -2.58
CA ILE A 24 -2.61 2.60 -3.78
C ILE A 24 -2.81 3.53 -4.98
N LYS A 25 -1.73 3.82 -5.72
CA LYS A 25 -1.78 4.84 -6.78
C LYS A 25 -0.77 4.57 -7.90
N HIS A 26 -1.20 4.72 -9.15
CA HIS A 26 -0.31 4.84 -10.30
C HIS A 26 0.27 6.26 -10.41
N GLU A 27 1.60 6.39 -10.38
CA GLU A 27 2.28 7.69 -10.29
C GLU A 27 2.63 8.31 -11.66
N ALA A 28 1.78 8.08 -12.68
CA ALA A 28 1.96 8.66 -14.01
C ALA A 28 1.97 10.20 -13.98
N ASP A 29 1.19 10.82 -13.11
CA ASP A 29 1.15 12.27 -12.88
C ASP A 29 2.47 12.84 -12.33
N ARG A 30 3.33 11.98 -11.78
CA ARG A 30 4.69 12.33 -11.34
C ARG A 30 5.77 11.96 -12.38
N GLY A 31 5.36 11.57 -13.59
CA GLY A 31 6.28 11.12 -14.64
C GLY A 31 6.77 9.69 -14.47
N LEU A 32 6.15 8.90 -13.59
CA LEU A 32 6.53 7.51 -13.29
C LEU A 32 5.49 6.53 -13.86
N PHE A 33 5.28 6.58 -15.18
CA PHE A 33 4.33 5.69 -15.84
C PHE A 33 4.71 4.21 -15.63
N GLY A 34 3.72 3.38 -15.29
CA GLY A 34 3.90 1.98 -14.96
C GLY A 34 4.25 1.69 -13.51
N PHE A 35 4.49 2.72 -12.68
CA PHE A 35 4.83 2.56 -11.27
C PHE A 35 3.58 2.72 -10.38
N ILE A 36 3.16 1.63 -9.75
CA ILE A 36 2.05 1.62 -8.78
C ILE A 36 2.62 1.58 -7.37
N ASN A 37 2.39 2.63 -6.60
CA ASN A 37 2.76 2.73 -5.19
C ASN A 37 1.73 2.02 -4.31
N LEU A 38 2.21 1.21 -3.35
CA LEU A 38 1.44 0.68 -2.24
C LEU A 38 2.11 1.16 -0.94
N ILE A 39 1.55 2.18 -0.29
CA ILE A 39 2.14 2.81 0.89
C ILE A 39 1.15 2.74 2.04
N GLY A 40 1.63 2.47 3.25
CA GLY A 40 0.75 2.53 4.43
C GLY A 40 -0.07 1.26 4.66
N ILE A 41 0.20 0.17 3.93
CA ILE A 41 -0.54 -1.09 4.03
C ILE A 41 -0.20 -1.78 5.37
N GLU A 42 -0.80 -1.30 6.45
CA GLU A 42 -0.72 -1.91 7.78
C GLU A 42 -1.83 -2.93 8.01
N SER A 43 -2.22 -3.23 9.24
CA SER A 43 -3.37 -4.12 9.50
C SER A 43 -4.69 -3.46 9.06
N PRO A 44 -5.58 -4.16 8.34
CA PRO A 44 -5.63 -5.62 8.07
C PRO A 44 -5.05 -6.05 6.70
N GLY A 45 -3.92 -5.50 6.28
CA GLY A 45 -3.33 -5.66 4.94
C GLY A 45 -3.05 -7.10 4.51
N LEU A 46 -2.63 -7.98 5.42
CA LEU A 46 -2.47 -9.40 5.09
C LEU A 46 -3.82 -10.05 4.75
N THR A 47 -4.86 -9.77 5.54
CA THR A 47 -6.21 -10.27 5.29
C THR A 47 -6.80 -9.68 4.00
N ALA A 48 -6.50 -8.42 3.71
CA ALA A 48 -6.96 -7.71 2.52
C ALA A 48 -6.10 -7.94 1.26
N ALA A 49 -5.02 -8.73 1.34
CA ALA A 49 -4.05 -8.87 0.25
C ALA A 49 -4.67 -9.32 -1.09
N PRO A 50 -5.63 -10.27 -1.15
CA PRO A 50 -6.28 -10.63 -2.41
C PRO A 50 -7.03 -9.45 -3.06
N ALA A 51 -7.80 -8.70 -2.28
CA ALA A 51 -8.55 -7.54 -2.77
C ALA A 51 -7.62 -6.39 -3.20
N ILE A 52 -6.51 -6.18 -2.47
CA ILE A 52 -5.46 -5.24 -2.87
C ILE A 52 -4.86 -5.65 -4.22
N GLY A 53 -4.59 -6.96 -4.42
CA GLY A 53 -4.09 -7.50 -5.68
C GLY A 53 -5.04 -7.28 -6.85
N GLU A 54 -6.34 -7.51 -6.65
CA GLU A 54 -7.40 -7.23 -7.64
C GLU A 54 -7.42 -5.75 -8.01
N PHE A 55 -7.41 -4.85 -7.02
CA PHE A 55 -7.40 -3.40 -7.26
C PHE A 55 -6.15 -2.93 -8.03
N VAL A 56 -4.97 -3.46 -7.70
CA VAL A 56 -3.73 -3.18 -8.44
C VAL A 56 -3.82 -3.69 -9.88
N SER A 57 -4.41 -4.87 -10.09
CA SER A 57 -4.63 -5.41 -11.43
C SER A 57 -5.59 -4.54 -12.24
N GLU A 58 -6.66 -4.02 -11.64
CA GLU A 58 -7.61 -3.12 -12.31
C GLU A 58 -6.91 -1.82 -12.77
N ILE A 59 -6.08 -1.22 -11.91
CA ILE A 59 -5.25 -0.06 -12.29
C ILE A 59 -4.34 -0.42 -13.46
N TYR A 60 -3.67 -1.57 -13.40
CA TYR A 60 -2.77 -2.01 -14.47
C TYR A 60 -3.50 -2.19 -15.80
N GLU A 61 -4.63 -2.90 -15.80
CA GLU A 61 -5.39 -3.18 -17.02
C GLU A 61 -6.03 -1.91 -17.63
N SER A 62 -6.45 -0.95 -16.80
CA SER A 62 -7.14 0.26 -17.26
C SER A 62 -6.22 1.43 -17.62
N GLU A 63 -5.07 1.57 -16.96
CA GLU A 63 -4.21 2.75 -17.11
C GLU A 63 -2.84 2.46 -17.73
N ILE A 64 -2.36 1.21 -17.65
CA ILE A 64 -0.98 0.87 -18.02
C ILE A 64 -0.95 -0.04 -19.26
N LYS A 65 -1.79 -1.07 -19.26
CA LYS A 65 -1.86 -2.04 -20.35
C LYS A 65 -2.49 -1.40 -21.59
N LYS A 66 -1.86 -1.63 -22.73
CA LYS A 66 -2.28 -1.14 -24.04
C LYS A 66 -3.32 -2.06 -24.66
#